data_AF-A0A6J6TBH9-F1
#
_entry.id   AF-A0A6J6TBH9-F1
#
_cell.length_a   1.000
_cell.length_b   1.000
_cell.length_c   1.000
_cell.angle_alpha   90.00
_cell.angle_beta   90.00
_cell.angle_gamma   90.00
#
_symmetry.space_group_name_H-M   'P 1'
#
loop_
_entity.id
_entity.type
_entity.pdbx_description
1 polymer ?
#
loop_
_entity_poly.entity_id
_entity_poly.type
_entity_poly.pdbx_seq_one_letter_code
_entity_poly.pdbx_strand_id
1 'polypeptide(L)'
;MTVSGQVLCPPLGSSYCPLTYDNALAESQIGLYKAELIRPEGPWRGVEHVELETLNWVDFFNTERPHEALDDLTPIAAEELHYAARNELTPTG
;
A
#
# COMPACT_ATOMS: atom_id res chain seq x y z
N MET A 1 1.59 15.30 22.64
CA MET A 1 2.70 14.41 22.25
C MET A 1 3.13 14.86 20.86
N THR A 2 4.05 15.82 20.81
CA THR A 2 4.48 16.44 19.56
C THR A 2 5.68 15.66 19.07
N VAL A 3 5.51 14.88 17.99
CA VAL A 3 6.66 14.24 17.33
C VAL A 3 7.36 15.32 16.52
N SER A 4 8.30 15.99 17.18
CA SER A 4 9.34 16.76 16.51
C SER A 4 10.40 15.78 16.05
N GLY A 5 10.35 15.42 14.77
CA GLY A 5 11.38 14.65 14.08
C GLY A 5 11.58 15.29 12.72
N GLN A 6 12.69 16.01 12.56
CA GLN A 6 13.04 16.70 11.33
C GLN A 6 13.08 15.70 10.16
N VAL A 7 12.15 15.85 9.20
CA VAL A 7 12.28 15.25 7.88
C VAL A 7 13.39 16.02 7.16
N LEU A 8 14.62 15.54 7.27
CA LEU A 8 15.77 16.12 6.58
C LEU A 8 15.71 15.70 5.09
N CYS A 9 14.98 16.47 4.29
CA CYS A 9 15.22 16.49 2.85
C CYS A 9 16.61 17.12 2.58
N PRO A 10 17.38 16.66 1.58
CA PRO A 10 18.69 17.21 1.26
C PRO A 10 18.62 18.70 0.87
N PRO A 11 19.71 19.48 1.03
CA PRO A 11 19.64 20.94 0.92
C PRO A 11 19.26 21.39 -0.48
N LEU A 12 18.18 22.18 -0.51
CA LEU A 12 17.72 23.14 -1.52
C LEU A 12 18.24 22.92 -2.95
N GLY A 13 17.51 22.11 -3.70
CA GLY A 13 17.72 21.95 -5.14
C GLY A 13 16.87 20.84 -5.78
N SER A 14 16.44 19.86 -4.99
CA SER A 14 15.51 18.83 -5.44
C SER A 14 14.12 19.10 -4.86
N SER A 15 13.14 19.37 -5.73
CA SER A 15 11.71 19.39 -5.37
C SER A 15 11.17 18.00 -5.02
N TYR A 16 12.00 16.97 -5.11
CA TYR A 16 11.66 15.58 -4.86
C TYR A 16 12.33 15.08 -3.58
N CYS A 17 11.50 14.75 -2.59
CA CYS A 17 11.93 14.11 -1.35
C CYS A 17 11.22 12.75 -1.26
N PRO A 18 11.91 11.64 -1.60
CA PRO A 18 11.30 10.30 -1.63
C PRO A 18 10.57 9.94 -0.33
N LEU A 19 11.14 10.33 0.81
CA LEU A 19 10.55 10.09 2.14
C LEU A 19 9.18 10.77 2.33
N THR A 20 8.94 11.95 1.75
CA THR A 20 7.62 12.61 1.85
C THR A 20 6.60 11.94 0.94
N TYR A 21 7.04 11.38 -0.19
CA TYR A 21 6.17 10.65 -1.11
C TYR A 21 5.73 9.32 -0.50
N ASP A 22 6.68 8.56 0.06
CA ASP A 22 6.40 7.28 0.71
C ASP A 22 5.45 7.46 1.91
N ASN A 23 5.64 8.53 2.69
CA ASN A 23 4.74 8.86 3.80
C ASN A 23 3.31 9.17 3.32
N ALA A 24 3.17 10.00 2.27
CA ALA A 24 1.85 10.34 1.73
C ALA A 24 1.13 9.11 1.18
N LEU A 25 1.86 8.20 0.52
CA LEU A 25 1.32 6.93 0.04
C LEU A 25 0.85 6.05 1.21
N ALA A 26 1.69 5.89 2.25
CA ALA A 26 1.34 5.12 3.44
C ALA A 26 0.11 5.71 4.17
N GLU A 27 0.02 7.03 4.30
CA GLU A 27 -1.12 7.72 4.89
C GLU A 27 -2.41 7.47 4.11
N SER A 28 -2.35 7.53 2.78
CA SER A 28 -3.48 7.24 1.89
C SER A 28 -3.97 5.79 2.08
N GLN A 29 -3.04 4.83 2.06
CA GLN A 29 -3.35 3.41 2.22
C GLN A 29 -3.98 3.10 3.59
N ILE A 30 -3.44 3.68 4.67
CA ILE A 30 -4.01 3.56 6.02
C ILE A 30 -5.39 4.23 6.09
N GLY A 31 -5.57 5.37 5.41
CA GLY A 31 -6.85 6.07 5.33
C GLY A 31 -7.93 5.20 4.70
N LEU A 32 -7.59 4.52 3.60
CA LEU A 32 -8.45 3.59 2.88
C LEU A 32 -8.81 2.37 3.73
N TYR A 33 -7.81 1.70 4.31
CA TYR A 33 -8.01 0.56 5.22
C TYR A 33 -8.99 0.90 6.35
N LYS A 34 -8.84 2.09 6.95
CA LYS A 34 -9.76 2.54 7.99
C LYS A 34 -11.18 2.84 7.46
N ALA A 35 -11.29 3.26 6.20
CA ALA A 35 -12.57 3.60 5.56
C ALA A 35 -13.39 2.37 5.22
N GLU A 36 -12.74 1.36 4.66
CA GLU A 36 -13.39 0.17 4.14
C GLU A 36 -13.57 -0.89 5.21
N LEU A 37 -12.60 -1.07 6.11
CA LEU A 37 -12.66 -2.12 7.13
C LEU A 37 -12.98 -1.57 8.53
N ILE A 38 -12.11 -0.71 9.09
CA ILE A 38 -12.18 -0.40 10.53
C ILE A 38 -13.46 0.33 10.95
N ARG A 39 -13.91 1.30 10.14
CA ARG A 39 -15.11 2.10 10.46
C ARG A 39 -16.42 1.33 10.23
N PRO A 40 -16.61 0.59 9.13
CA PRO A 40 -17.89 -0.09 8.85
C PRO A 40 -18.14 -1.34 9.69
N GLU A 41 -17.10 -2.15 9.94
CA GLU A 41 -17.24 -3.50 10.54
C GLU A 41 -17.21 -3.50 12.09
N GLY A 42 -17.18 -2.31 12.71
CA GLY A 42 -17.29 -2.18 14.16
C GLY A 42 -18.70 -2.50 14.70
N PRO A 43 -18.86 -2.92 15.97
CA PRO A 43 -17.87 -2.91 17.05
C PRO A 43 -16.93 -4.14 17.07
N TRP A 44 -15.67 -3.89 17.39
CA TRP A 44 -14.62 -4.90 17.42
C TRP A 44 -14.61 -5.67 18.75
N ARG A 45 -14.59 -7.01 18.66
CA ARG A 45 -14.60 -7.90 19.84
C ARG A 45 -13.25 -7.97 20.56
N GLY A 46 -12.16 -7.66 19.87
CA GLY A 46 -10.79 -7.75 20.37
C GLY A 46 -9.77 -7.71 19.23
N VAL A 47 -8.49 -7.86 19.56
CA VAL A 47 -7.39 -7.81 18.57
C VAL A 47 -7.49 -8.95 17.56
N GLU A 48 -7.76 -10.18 18.01
CA GLU A 48 -7.90 -11.36 17.14
C GLU A 48 -9.00 -11.18 16.07
N HIS A 49 -10.10 -10.51 16.42
CA HIS A 49 -11.17 -10.21 15.47
C HIS A 49 -10.69 -9.23 14.39
N VAL A 50 -9.96 -8.19 14.79
CA VAL A 50 -9.38 -7.24 13.85
C VAL A 50 -8.36 -7.93 12.96
N GLU A 51 -7.50 -8.79 13.50
CA GLU A 51 -6.49 -9.53 12.73
C GLU A 51 -7.14 -10.41 11.67
N LEU A 52 -8.18 -11.17 12.01
CA LEU A 52 -8.89 -12.01 11.05
C LEU A 52 -9.52 -11.18 9.93
N GLU A 53 -10.24 -10.10 10.29
CA GLU A 53 -10.85 -9.24 9.26
C GLU A 53 -9.81 -8.47 8.44
N THR A 54 -8.65 -8.17 9.03
CA THR A 54 -7.52 -7.60 8.29
C THR A 54 -7.01 -8.59 7.24
N LEU A 55 -6.88 -9.87 7.59
CA LEU A 55 -6.46 -10.91 6.64
C LEU A 55 -7.45 -11.02 5.48
N ASN A 56 -8.76 -11.04 5.78
CA ASN A 56 -9.80 -11.07 4.76
C ASN A 56 -9.74 -9.84 3.83
N TRP A 57 -9.56 -8.65 4.42
CA TRP A 57 -9.45 -7.41 3.64
C TRP A 57 -8.19 -7.37 2.77
N VAL A 58 -7.05 -7.85 3.27
CA VAL A 58 -5.79 -7.94 2.50
C VAL A 58 -5.91 -8.93 1.35
N ASP A 59 -6.57 -10.08 1.57
CA ASP A 59 -6.82 -11.05 0.51
C ASP A 59 -7.67 -10.42 -0.59
N PHE A 60 -8.86 -9.90 -0.24
CA PHE A 60 -9.73 -9.17 -1.17
C PHE A 60 -8.99 -8.06 -1.95
N PHE A 61 -8.21 -7.23 -1.25
CA PHE A 61 -7.49 -6.11 -1.85
C PHE A 61 -6.47 -6.56 -2.91
N ASN A 62 -5.81 -7.71 -2.68
CA ASN A 62 -4.74 -8.21 -3.54
C ASN A 62 -5.23 -9.15 -4.65
N THR A 63 -6.32 -9.88 -4.42
CA THR A 63 -6.76 -10.96 -5.33
C THR A 63 -8.04 -10.63 -6.10
N GLU A 64 -8.90 -9.77 -5.55
CA GLU A 64 -10.23 -9.51 -6.12
C GLU A 64 -10.43 -8.04 -6.54
N ARG A 65 -9.83 -7.07 -5.83
CA ARG A 65 -10.04 -5.64 -6.09
C ARG A 65 -9.26 -5.15 -7.31
N PRO A 66 -9.93 -4.65 -8.35
CA PRO A 66 -9.28 -3.94 -9.46
C PRO A 66 -8.78 -2.57 -9.00
N HIS A 67 -7.63 -2.13 -9.50
CA HIS A 67 -7.11 -0.79 -9.23
C HIS A 67 -6.86 -0.06 -10.54
N GLU A 68 -7.49 1.10 -10.74
CA GLU A 68 -7.33 1.93 -11.95
C GLU A 68 -5.86 2.29 -12.21
N ALA A 69 -5.08 2.51 -11.14
CA ALA A 69 -3.64 2.79 -11.23
C ALA A 69 -2.80 1.60 -11.75
N LEU A 70 -3.39 0.40 -11.80
CA LEU A 70 -2.79 -0.84 -12.30
C LEU A 70 -3.49 -1.32 -13.58
N ASP A 71 -4.07 -0.42 -14.38
CA ASP A 71 -4.83 -0.77 -15.58
C ASP A 71 -6.01 -1.71 -15.29
N ASP A 72 -6.72 -1.46 -14.18
CA ASP A 72 -7.82 -2.29 -13.67
C ASP A 72 -7.43 -3.74 -13.34
N LEU A 73 -6.13 -4.01 -13.16
CA LEU A 73 -5.65 -5.28 -12.65
C LEU A 73 -5.70 -5.33 -11.13
N THR A 74 -5.72 -6.56 -10.62
CA THR A 74 -5.47 -6.82 -9.21
C THR A 74 -3.96 -6.70 -8.93
N PRO A 75 -3.55 -6.37 -7.69
CA PRO A 75 -2.14 -6.25 -7.35
C PRO A 75 -1.34 -7.51 -7.65
N ILE A 76 -1.92 -8.69 -7.41
CA ILE A 76 -1.27 -9.97 -7.71
C ILE A 76 -1.04 -10.14 -9.22
N ALA A 77 -2.03 -9.81 -10.06
CA ALA A 77 -1.88 -9.91 -11.51
C ALA A 77 -0.85 -8.90 -12.05
N ALA A 78 -0.83 -7.68 -11.52
CA ALA A 78 0.16 -6.68 -11.88
C ALA A 78 1.59 -7.11 -11.50
N GLU A 79 1.76 -7.71 -10.32
CA GLU A 79 3.05 -8.23 -9.86
C GLU A 79 3.53 -9.42 -10.71
N GLU A 80 2.64 -10.34 -11.06
CA GLU A 80 2.95 -11.46 -11.97
C GLU A 80 3.44 -10.98 -13.34
N LEU A 81 2.73 -10.01 -13.95
CA LEU A 81 3.14 -9.40 -15.22
C LEU A 81 4.47 -8.67 -15.10
N HIS A 82 4.68 -7.92 -14.00
CA HIS A 82 5.93 -7.22 -13.75
C HIS A 82 7.11 -8.19 -13.69
N TYR A 83 6.98 -9.31 -12.96
CA TYR A 83 8.05 -10.29 -12.86
C TYR A 83 8.26 -11.08 -14.16
N ALA A 84 7.19 -11.41 -14.89
CA ALA A 84 7.32 -12.02 -16.21
C ALA A 84 8.15 -11.13 -17.15
N ALA A 85 7.79 -9.84 -17.26
CA ALA A 85 8.54 -8.88 -18.07
C ALA A 85 9.98 -8.68 -17.57
N ARG A 86 10.20 -8.59 -16.26
CA ARG A 86 11.55 -8.43 -15.69
C ARG A 86 12.45 -9.64 -15.97
N ASN A 87 11.90 -10.85 -15.95
CA ASN A 87 12.63 -12.07 -16.27
C ASN A 87 12.99 -12.14 -17.76
N GLU A 88 12.14 -11.64 -18.66
CA GLU A 88 12.43 -11.56 -20.10
C GLU A 88 13.53 -10.52 -20.42
N LEU A 89 13.57 -9.41 -19.68
CA LEU A 89 14.56 -8.34 -19.85
C LEU A 89 15.92 -8.67 -19.26
N THR A 90 16.04 -9.75 -18.48
CA THR A 90 17.31 -10.22 -17.93
C THR A 90 17.78 -11.39 -18.79
N PRO A 91 18.71 -11.21 -19.75
CA PRO A 91 19.24 -12.33 -20.50
C PRO A 91 19.83 -13.32 -19.50
N THR A 92 19.37 -14.57 -19.54
CA THR A 92 20.03 -15.65 -18.81
C THR A 92 21.32 -15.95 -19.57
N GLY A 93 22.39 -15.22 -19.23
CA GLY A 93 23.73 -15.31 -19.82
C GLY A 93 24.78 -14.78 -18.87
#